data_AF-A0A3Q0SJ42-F1
#
_entry.id   AF-A0A3Q0SJ42-F1
#
_cell.length_a   1.000
_cell.length_b   1.000
_cell.length_c   1.000
_cell.angle_alpha   90.00
_cell.angle_beta   90.00
_cell.angle_gamma   90.00
#
_symmetry.space_group_name_H-M   'P 1'
#
loop_
_entity.id
_entity.type
_entity.pdbx_description
1 polymer ?
#
loop_
_entity_poly.entity_id
_entity_poly.type
_entity_poly.pdbx_seq_one_letter_code
_entity_poly.pdbx_strand_id
1 'polypeptide(L)'
;MSQYKLPHPFMCTCSKRYMWYHGALSRAEAESLLTLCKESSYLVRNSQTCRNDFSLSLRSCKGFMHMKFTQSADGCYVLGENSPPFTTIPEVITYYTTHKLPIRGAEHMSLLYPVPVQTL
;
A
#
# COMPACT_ATOMS: atom_id res chain seq x y z
N MET A 1 21.69 26.60 -33.19
CA MET A 1 20.63 25.67 -33.65
C MET A 1 20.40 24.66 -32.52
N SER A 2 19.42 24.96 -31.65
CA SER A 2 19.18 24.20 -30.42
C SER A 2 18.39 22.93 -30.75
N GLN A 3 18.93 21.76 -30.45
CA GLN A 3 18.17 20.51 -30.47
C GLN A 3 17.35 20.42 -29.19
N TYR A 4 16.03 20.57 -29.31
CA TYR A 4 15.10 20.33 -28.22
C TYR A 4 15.03 18.83 -27.93
N LYS A 5 15.66 18.42 -26.83
CA LYS A 5 15.46 17.11 -26.21
C LYS A 5 14.13 17.16 -25.45
N LEU A 6 13.13 16.44 -25.95
CA LEU A 6 11.81 16.31 -25.32
C LEU A 6 11.95 15.78 -23.88
N PRO A 7 11.32 16.39 -22.86
CA PRO A 7 11.20 15.76 -21.56
C PRO A 7 10.16 14.64 -21.67
N HIS A 8 10.60 13.38 -21.57
CA HIS A 8 9.70 12.25 -21.37
C HIS A 8 9.10 12.35 -19.96
N PRO A 9 7.77 12.43 -19.78
CA PRO A 9 7.16 12.56 -18.45
C PRO A 9 7.01 11.23 -17.70
N PHE A 10 7.82 10.20 -17.99
CA PHE A 10 7.52 8.83 -17.54
C PHE A 10 8.56 8.12 -16.67
N MET A 11 9.58 8.81 -16.15
CA MET A 11 10.53 8.18 -15.23
C MET A 11 10.83 9.10 -14.06
N CYS A 12 9.97 9.07 -13.04
CA CYS A 12 10.30 9.65 -11.75
C CYS A 12 11.36 8.77 -11.06
N THR A 13 12.56 9.31 -10.94
CA THR A 13 13.82 8.67 -10.53
C THR A 13 13.93 8.36 -9.02
N CYS A 14 12.87 7.91 -8.35
CA CYS A 14 12.97 7.47 -6.96
C CYS A 14 13.02 5.94 -6.89
N SER A 15 14.21 5.34 -7.08
CA SER A 15 14.42 3.91 -6.83
C SER A 15 14.47 3.62 -5.31
N LYS A 16 13.51 4.14 -4.54
CA LYS A 16 13.17 3.58 -3.23
C LYS A 16 12.12 2.52 -3.49
N ARG A 17 12.57 1.31 -3.84
CA ARG A 17 11.69 0.13 -3.78
C ARG A 17 11.38 -0.12 -2.31
N TYR A 18 10.18 0.28 -1.89
CA TYR A 18 9.69 -0.04 -0.56
C TYR A 18 9.56 -1.56 -0.45
N MET A 19 10.22 -2.17 0.53
CA MET A 19 10.22 -3.63 0.69
C MET A 19 8.80 -4.21 0.80
N TRP A 20 7.86 -3.47 1.38
CA TRP A 20 6.46 -3.85 1.54
C TRP A 20 5.61 -3.68 0.28
N TYR A 21 6.14 -3.14 -0.83
CA TYR A 21 5.39 -2.92 -2.07
C TYR A 21 5.67 -4.02 -3.10
N HIS A 22 4.63 -4.77 -3.46
CA HIS A 22 4.70 -5.99 -4.29
C HIS A 22 4.26 -5.79 -5.75
N GLY A 23 3.89 -4.58 -6.15
CA GLY A 23 3.44 -4.33 -7.52
C GLY A 23 2.17 -5.11 -7.88
N ALA A 24 2.17 -5.79 -9.03
CA ALA A 24 1.02 -6.51 -9.58
C ALA A 24 0.78 -7.87 -8.89
N LEU A 25 0.62 -7.86 -7.57
CA LEU A 25 0.26 -9.04 -6.76
C LEU A 25 -1.27 -9.16 -6.64
N SER A 26 -1.81 -10.36 -6.87
CA SER A 26 -3.24 -10.62 -6.69
C SER A 26 -3.62 -10.65 -5.19
N ARG A 27 -4.93 -10.56 -4.91
CA ARG A 27 -5.45 -10.74 -3.56
C ARG A 27 -5.09 -12.14 -3.01
N ALA A 28 -5.28 -13.18 -3.79
CA ALA A 28 -5.05 -14.56 -3.37
C ALA A 28 -3.56 -14.81 -3.07
N GLU A 29 -2.65 -14.31 -3.90
CA GLU A 29 -1.20 -14.40 -3.64
C GLU A 29 -0.81 -13.62 -2.38
N ALA A 30 -1.40 -12.44 -2.16
CA ALA A 30 -1.17 -11.69 -0.92
C ALA A 30 -1.63 -12.45 0.33
N GLU A 31 -2.81 -13.09 0.27
CA GLU A 31 -3.31 -13.93 1.36
C GLU A 31 -2.39 -15.14 1.60
N SER A 32 -1.88 -15.77 0.53
CA SER A 32 -0.91 -16.87 0.62
C SER A 32 0.37 -16.46 1.34
N LEU A 33 0.98 -15.32 0.94
CA LEU A 33 2.18 -14.78 1.60
C LEU A 33 1.92 -14.43 3.08
N LEU A 34 0.74 -13.91 3.39
CA LEU A 34 0.37 -13.50 4.75
C LEU A 34 -0.08 -14.66 5.65
N THR A 35 -0.39 -15.83 5.09
CA THR A 35 -0.96 -16.97 5.83
C THR A 35 -0.05 -17.45 6.96
N LEU A 36 1.25 -17.55 6.68
CA LEU A 36 2.27 -17.99 7.64
C LEU A 36 2.91 -16.82 8.41
N CYS A 37 2.45 -15.59 8.17
CA CYS A 37 2.95 -14.42 8.87
C CYS A 37 2.17 -14.18 10.17
N LYS A 38 2.80 -13.47 11.12
CA LYS A 38 2.16 -13.04 12.36
C LYS A 38 1.08 -11.98 12.15
N GLU A 39 0.20 -11.82 13.12
CA GLU A 39 -0.78 -10.72 13.13
C GLU A 39 -0.08 -9.36 12.96
N SER A 40 -0.75 -8.43 12.29
CA SER A 40 -0.23 -7.11 11.92
C SER A 40 0.88 -7.13 10.85
N SER A 41 1.10 -8.28 10.18
CA SER A 41 1.93 -8.35 8.99
C SER A 41 1.19 -7.81 7.78
N TYR A 42 1.88 -7.03 6.94
CA TYR A 42 1.23 -6.29 5.86
C TYR A 42 2.09 -6.18 4.59
N LEU A 43 1.41 -5.93 3.48
CA LEU A 43 2.02 -5.55 2.20
C LEU A 43 1.08 -4.63 1.41
N VAL A 44 1.64 -3.87 0.49
CA VAL A 44 0.90 -3.06 -0.49
C VAL A 44 1.07 -3.66 -1.87
N ARG A 45 -0.01 -3.69 -2.64
CA ARG A 45 -0.07 -4.21 -4.00
C ARG A 45 -0.90 -3.28 -4.87
N ASN A 46 -0.83 -3.46 -6.18
CA ASN A 46 -1.72 -2.81 -7.12
C ASN A 46 -3.15 -3.35 -6.94
N SER A 47 -4.14 -2.48 -7.12
CA SER A 47 -5.53 -2.88 -7.19
C SER A 47 -5.78 -3.75 -8.42
N GLN A 48 -6.51 -4.84 -8.26
CA GLN A 48 -6.91 -5.70 -9.39
C GLN A 48 -8.07 -5.10 -10.19
N THR A 49 -8.86 -4.21 -9.56
CA THR A 49 -10.10 -3.70 -10.15
C THR A 49 -9.92 -2.33 -10.81
N CYS A 50 -8.94 -1.54 -10.36
CA CYS A 50 -8.73 -0.18 -10.84
C CYS A 50 -7.26 0.01 -11.24
N ARG A 51 -7.04 0.30 -12.53
CA ARG A 51 -5.70 0.60 -13.07
C ARG A 51 -5.25 1.93 -12.47
N ASN A 52 -4.18 1.91 -11.66
CA ASN A 52 -3.58 3.02 -10.89
C ASN A 52 -3.96 3.11 -9.41
N ASP A 53 -4.88 2.29 -8.92
CA ASP A 53 -5.14 2.23 -7.47
C ASP A 53 -4.23 1.22 -6.79
N PHE A 54 -4.10 1.37 -5.48
CA PHE A 54 -3.33 0.46 -4.63
C PHE A 54 -4.25 -0.19 -3.59
N SER A 55 -3.79 -1.30 -3.04
CA SER A 55 -4.47 -2.00 -1.95
C SER A 55 -3.47 -2.41 -0.90
N LEU A 56 -3.82 -2.19 0.37
CA LEU A 56 -3.15 -2.74 1.53
C LEU A 56 -3.77 -4.11 1.83
N SER A 57 -2.93 -5.13 1.97
CA SER A 57 -3.32 -6.44 2.50
C SER A 57 -2.67 -6.63 3.88
N LEU A 58 -3.46 -7.08 4.86
CA LEU A 58 -3.05 -7.15 6.26
C LEU A 58 -3.50 -8.48 6.89
N ARG A 59 -2.61 -9.12 7.66
CA ARG A 59 -2.91 -10.30 8.46
C ARG A 59 -3.57 -9.91 9.78
N SER A 60 -4.75 -10.47 10.05
CA SER A 60 -5.49 -10.36 11.32
C SER A 60 -5.61 -11.73 11.99
N CYS A 61 -5.88 -11.78 13.30
CA CYS A 61 -6.25 -13.01 14.01
C CYS A 61 -7.42 -13.78 13.37
N LYS A 62 -8.34 -13.08 12.69
CA LYS A 62 -9.54 -13.70 12.08
C LYS A 62 -9.41 -13.96 10.57
N GLY A 63 -8.25 -13.73 9.96
CA GLY A 63 -8.07 -13.90 8.52
C GLY A 63 -7.23 -12.78 7.89
N PHE A 64 -7.77 -12.15 6.85
CA PHE A 64 -7.09 -11.11 6.10
C PHE A 64 -8.00 -9.90 5.91
N MET A 65 -7.41 -8.71 5.96
CA MET A 65 -8.09 -7.44 5.70
C MET A 65 -7.48 -6.79 4.48
N HIS A 66 -8.33 -6.24 3.61
CA HIS A 66 -7.90 -5.53 2.41
C HIS A 66 -8.52 -4.14 2.38
N MET A 67 -7.66 -3.13 2.35
CA MET A 67 -8.08 -1.74 2.32
C MET A 67 -7.61 -1.11 1.02
N LYS A 68 -8.46 -0.29 0.40
CA LYS A 68 -8.12 0.43 -0.82
C LYS A 68 -7.50 1.77 -0.45
N PHE A 69 -6.47 2.15 -1.21
CA PHE A 69 -6.04 3.53 -1.28
C PHE A 69 -6.90 4.23 -2.32
N THR A 70 -7.57 5.29 -1.92
CA THR A 70 -8.33 6.14 -2.84
C THR A 70 -7.60 7.46 -2.95
N GLN A 71 -7.47 7.98 -4.17
CA GLN A 71 -6.97 9.33 -4.39
C GLN A 71 -8.13 10.32 -4.32
N SER A 72 -7.99 11.38 -3.53
CA SER A 72 -8.94 12.49 -3.48
C SER A 72 -8.76 13.42 -4.70
N ALA A 73 -9.73 14.31 -4.93
CA ALA A 73 -9.71 15.24 -6.07
C ALA A 73 -8.51 16.21 -6.03
N ASP A 74 -8.03 16.50 -4.82
CA ASP A 74 -6.86 17.30 -4.46
C ASP A 74 -5.52 16.54 -4.59
N GLY A 75 -5.56 15.27 -5.03
CA GLY A 75 -4.37 14.47 -5.31
C GLY A 75 -3.79 13.72 -4.10
N CYS A 76 -4.39 13.88 -2.92
CA CYS A 76 -3.99 13.18 -1.70
C CYS A 76 -4.49 11.73 -1.68
N TYR A 77 -3.87 10.88 -0.86
CA TYR A 77 -4.25 9.49 -0.64
C TYR A 77 -4.94 9.30 0.70
N VAL A 78 -6.02 8.53 0.72
CA VAL A 78 -6.72 8.09 1.93
C VAL A 78 -6.82 6.56 1.97
N LEU A 79 -6.70 5.97 3.17
CA LEU A 79 -6.83 4.53 3.39
C LEU A 79 -8.22 4.16 3.91
N GLY A 80 -9.14 3.79 3.01
CA GLY A 80 -10.55 3.64 3.36
C GLY A 80 -11.23 4.98 3.65
N GLU A 81 -12.38 4.95 4.35
CA GLU A 81 -13.26 6.12 4.48
C GLU A 81 -12.89 7.08 5.62
N ASN A 82 -12.32 6.60 6.72
CA ASN A 82 -12.04 7.41 7.93
C ASN A 82 -10.54 7.70 8.12
N SER A 83 -9.78 7.70 7.03
CA SER A 83 -8.34 8.00 7.04
C SER A 83 -8.12 9.48 6.73
N PRO A 84 -7.21 10.18 7.44
CA PRO A 84 -6.82 11.51 7.03
C PRO A 84 -6.12 11.47 5.65
N PRO A 85 -6.12 12.57 4.89
CA PRO A 85 -5.42 12.64 3.62
C PRO A 85 -3.90 12.72 3.81
N PHE A 86 -3.16 12.05 2.92
CA PHE A 86 -1.69 12.06 2.88
C PHE A 86 -1.18 12.40 1.49
N THR A 87 0.03 12.95 1.36
CA THR A 87 0.56 13.30 0.04
C THR A 87 1.06 12.07 -0.72
N THR A 88 1.55 11.05 -0.01
CA THR A 88 2.05 9.82 -0.64
C THR A 88 1.66 8.55 0.13
N ILE A 89 1.54 7.41 -0.56
CA ILE A 89 1.27 6.10 0.08
C ILE A 89 2.29 5.74 1.18
N PRO A 90 3.62 5.94 0.98
CA PRO A 90 4.60 5.71 2.04
C PRO A 90 4.34 6.49 3.33
N GLU A 91 3.81 7.72 3.24
CA GLU A 91 3.40 8.49 4.42
C GLU A 91 2.21 7.84 5.12
N VAL A 92 1.20 7.38 4.36
CA VAL A 92 0.06 6.62 4.91
C VAL A 92 0.56 5.40 5.70
N ILE A 93 1.48 4.62 5.10
CA ILE A 93 2.04 3.43 5.73
C ILE A 93 2.79 3.79 7.01
N THR A 94 3.66 4.80 6.94
CA THR A 94 4.46 5.28 8.09
C THR A 94 3.56 5.78 9.22
N TYR A 95 2.47 6.47 8.90
CA TYR A 95 1.51 6.94 9.90
C TYR A 95 0.86 5.76 10.63
N TYR A 96 0.36 4.77 9.89
CA TYR A 96 -0.32 3.62 10.47
C TYR A 96 0.62 2.55 11.07
N THR A 97 1.95 2.74 11.05
CA THR A 97 2.84 1.92 11.89
C THR A 97 2.78 2.33 13.36
N THR A 98 2.36 3.56 13.66
CA THR A 98 2.26 4.12 15.02
C THR A 98 0.82 4.46 15.42
N HIS A 99 -0.10 4.49 14.46
CA HIS A 99 -1.51 4.78 14.67
C HIS A 99 -2.39 3.58 14.32
N LYS A 100 -3.49 3.47 15.05
CA LYS A 100 -4.51 2.45 14.83
C LYS A 100 -5.19 2.62 13.46
N LEU A 101 -5.43 1.51 12.79
CA LEU A 101 -6.14 1.50 11.50
C LEU A 101 -7.63 1.83 11.69
N PRO A 102 -8.24 2.56 10.75
CA PRO A 102 -9.65 2.96 10.82
C PRO A 102 -10.58 1.80 10.43
N ILE A 103 -10.49 0.67 11.12
CA ILE A 103 -11.23 -0.56 10.82
C ILE A 103 -12.22 -0.85 11.94
N ARG A 104 -13.52 -0.77 11.62
CA ARG A 104 -14.60 -1.14 12.55
C ARG A 104 -14.43 -2.59 13.03
N GLY A 105 -14.33 -2.79 14.34
CA GLY A 105 -14.17 -4.11 14.96
C GLY A 105 -12.74 -4.68 14.94
N ALA A 106 -11.77 -3.97 14.38
CA ALA A 106 -10.34 -4.32 14.43
C ALA A 106 -9.47 -3.08 14.75
N GLU A 107 -10.01 -2.16 15.53
CA GLU A 107 -9.41 -0.84 15.84
C GLU A 107 -8.11 -0.93 16.65
N HIS A 108 -7.73 -2.12 17.14
CA HIS A 108 -6.45 -2.33 17.82
C HIS A 108 -5.28 -2.54 16.83
N MET A 109 -5.55 -2.73 15.55
CA MET A 109 -4.56 -3.13 14.56
C MET A 109 -3.71 -1.94 14.07
N SER A 110 -2.43 -2.18 13.83
CA SER A 110 -1.47 -1.24 13.23
C SER A 110 -0.57 -1.98 12.24
N LEU A 111 0.21 -1.26 11.45
CA LEU A 111 1.12 -1.81 10.45
C LEU A 111 2.49 -2.11 11.07
N LEU A 112 2.65 -3.28 11.68
CA LEU A 112 3.85 -3.61 12.47
C LEU A 112 4.92 -4.34 11.68
N TYR A 113 4.54 -5.30 10.83
CA TYR A 113 5.50 -6.21 10.20
C TYR A 113 5.40 -6.15 8.67
N PRO A 114 6.22 -5.32 8.00
CA PRO A 114 6.24 -5.27 6.54
C PRO A 114 6.73 -6.62 5.99
N VAL A 115 5.98 -7.18 5.04
CA VAL A 115 6.39 -8.39 4.31
C VAL A 115 7.20 -7.98 3.08
N PRO A 116 8.51 -8.30 3.02
CA PRO A 116 9.35 -7.91 1.90
C PRO A 116 8.93 -8.62 0.61
N VAL A 117 9.13 -7.97 -0.54
CA VAL A 117 9.12 -8.66 -1.84
C VAL A 117 10.15 -9.77 -1.80
N GLN A 118 9.70 -11.01 -1.98
CA GLN A 118 10.59 -12.12 -2.22
C GLN A 118 11.12 -11.97 -3.64
N THR A 119 12.34 -11.47 -3.75
CA THR A 119 13.10 -11.54 -5.00
C THR A 119 13.67 -12.95 -5.03
N LEU A 120 13.15 -13.78 -5.95
CA LEU A 120 13.79 -15.04 -6.33
C LEU A 120 15.11 -14.74 -7.04
#